data_AF-A0A382XN45-F1
#
_entry.id   AF-A0A382XN45-F1
#
_cell.length_a   1.000
_cell.length_b   1.000
_cell.length_c   1.000
_cell.angle_alpha   90.00
_cell.angle_beta   90.00
_cell.angle_gamma   90.00
#
_symmetry.space_group_name_H-M   'P 1'
#
loop_
_entity.id
_entity.type
_entity.pdbx_description
1 polymer ?
#
loop_
_entity_poly.entity_id
_entity_poly.type
_entity_poly.pdbx_seq_one_letter_code
_entity_poly.pdbx_strand_id
1 'polypeptide(L)'
;MNRLLTLCAVVITIVNAKAQLPKPTPQPISGARHPALSPDGKQMTFVYRGDVWTVKSSGGRARPLTFHLAYDAYPVFSPDGKWIAFGSKRNGNWDIF
;
A
#
# COMPACT_ATOMS: atom_id res chain seq x y z
N MET A 1 -60.35 40.62 -2.95
CA MET A 1 -60.83 39.76 -1.86
C MET A 1 -60.04 38.45 -1.88
N ASN A 2 -59.57 38.03 -0.69
CA ASN A 2 -59.07 36.70 -0.31
C ASN A 2 -57.55 36.42 -0.26
N ARG A 3 -56.98 36.89 0.86
CA ARG A 3 -56.22 36.15 1.90
C ARG A 3 -54.80 35.63 1.57
N LEU A 4 -53.83 36.35 2.14
CA LEU A 4 -52.51 35.89 2.59
C LEU A 4 -52.56 34.47 3.18
N LEU A 5 -51.68 33.60 2.69
CA LEU A 5 -51.23 32.41 3.41
C LEU A 5 -49.69 32.36 3.39
N THR A 6 -49.17 32.61 4.58
CA THR A 6 -47.86 32.35 5.18
C THR A 6 -46.86 31.49 4.40
N LEU A 7 -45.66 32.06 4.17
CA LEU A 7 -44.44 31.33 3.82
C LEU A 7 -44.10 30.30 4.92
N CYS A 8 -44.13 29.01 4.61
CA CYS A 8 -43.26 28.04 5.27
C CYS A 8 -42.06 27.82 4.35
N ALA A 9 -40.99 28.60 4.54
CA ALA A 9 -39.69 28.25 3.98
C ALA A 9 -39.20 26.98 4.67
N VAL A 10 -39.52 25.82 4.10
CA VAL A 10 -38.82 24.58 4.44
C VAL A 10 -37.40 24.78 3.93
N VAL A 11 -36.49 25.18 4.81
CA VAL A 11 -35.06 25.09 4.55
C VAL A 11 -34.74 23.61 4.50
N ILE A 12 -34.81 23.02 3.31
CA ILE A 12 -34.24 21.70 3.06
C ILE A 12 -32.73 21.92 3.08
N THR A 13 -32.11 21.76 4.25
CA THR A 13 -30.67 21.51 4.32
C THR A 13 -30.43 20.17 3.65
N ILE A 14 -30.08 20.19 2.37
CA ILE A 14 -29.51 19.03 1.69
C ILE A 14 -28.18 18.78 2.40
N VAL A 15 -28.19 17.88 3.39
CA VAL A 15 -26.96 17.36 3.96
C VAL A 15 -26.32 16.54 2.85
N ASN A 16 -25.42 17.17 2.11
CA ASN A 16 -24.64 16.51 1.06
C ASN A 16 -23.55 15.67 1.74
N ALA A 17 -23.98 14.71 2.59
CA ALA A 17 -23.10 13.76 3.23
C ALA A 17 -22.73 12.72 2.18
N LYS A 18 -21.60 12.92 1.50
CA LYS A 18 -20.96 11.82 0.79
C LYS A 18 -20.63 10.76 1.83
N ALA A 19 -21.31 9.62 1.76
CA ALA A 19 -20.95 8.43 2.52
C ALA A 19 -19.57 7.98 2.02
N GLN A 20 -18.52 8.46 2.68
CA GLN A 20 -17.16 8.00 2.44
C GLN A 20 -16.95 6.76 3.31
N LEU A 21 -16.59 5.64 2.68
CA LEU A 21 -16.17 4.47 3.43
C LEU A 21 -15.04 4.87 4.40
N PRO A 22 -15.04 4.35 5.64
CA PRO A 22 -13.98 4.64 6.59
C PRO A 22 -12.63 4.34 5.93
N LYS A 23 -11.67 5.25 6.08
CA LYS A 23 -10.30 5.00 5.61
C LYS A 23 -9.83 3.71 6.29
N PRO A 24 -9.28 2.73 5.54
CA PRO A 24 -8.77 1.51 6.15
C PRO A 24 -7.74 1.87 7.22
N THR A 25 -7.93 1.35 8.43
CA THR A 25 -6.93 1.47 9.50
C THR A 25 -5.70 0.67 9.07
N PRO A 26 -4.50 1.27 8.99
CA PRO A 26 -3.29 0.52 8.68
C PRO A 26 -3.09 -0.60 9.69
N GLN A 27 -2.99 -1.83 9.19
CA GLN A 27 -2.72 -2.99 10.02
C GLN A 27 -1.21 -3.29 10.03
N PRO A 28 -0.64 -3.72 11.17
CA PRO A 28 0.73 -4.23 11.19
C PRO A 28 0.91 -5.38 10.20
N ILE A 29 2.06 -5.39 9.53
CA ILE A 29 2.44 -6.54 8.69
C ILE A 29 2.88 -7.66 9.62
N SER A 30 2.21 -8.81 9.53
CA SER A 30 2.59 -10.05 10.21
C SER A 30 2.96 -11.11 9.18
N GLY A 31 3.98 -11.93 9.47
CA GLY A 31 4.45 -12.99 8.58
C GLY A 31 5.26 -12.52 7.37
N ALA A 32 5.91 -11.36 7.45
CA ALA A 32 6.91 -10.95 6.45
C ALA A 32 8.10 -11.93 6.46
N ARG A 33 8.67 -12.20 5.28
CA ARG A 33 9.77 -13.17 5.10
C ARG A 33 10.91 -12.57 4.28
N HIS A 34 12.07 -13.22 4.32
CA HIS A 34 13.25 -12.85 3.51
C HIS A 34 13.63 -11.35 3.62
N PRO A 35 13.89 -10.84 4.84
CA PRO A 35 14.34 -9.46 4.98
C PRO A 35 15.75 -9.29 4.40
N ALA A 36 16.00 -8.16 3.76
CA ALA A 36 17.34 -7.72 3.37
C ALA A 36 17.50 -6.22 3.66
N LEU A 37 18.66 -5.82 4.15
CA LEU A 37 18.98 -4.43 4.49
C LEU A 37 19.74 -3.78 3.34
N SER A 38 19.50 -2.49 3.09
CA SER A 38 20.32 -1.71 2.17
C SER A 38 21.76 -1.58 2.71
N PRO A 39 22.78 -1.40 1.85
CA PRO A 39 24.17 -1.28 2.28
C PRO A 39 24.41 -0.16 3.30
N ASP A 40 23.65 0.94 3.19
CA ASP A 40 23.69 2.07 4.12
C ASP A 40 22.83 1.90 5.38
N GLY A 41 22.13 0.77 5.51
CA GLY A 41 21.29 0.44 6.66
C GLY A 41 19.97 1.21 6.74
N LYS A 42 19.63 2.09 5.79
CA LYS A 42 18.46 3.00 5.91
C LYS A 42 17.15 2.39 5.40
N GLN A 43 17.21 1.37 4.57
CA GLN A 43 16.05 0.71 3.99
C GLN A 43 16.13 -0.80 4.21
N MET A 44 14.97 -1.43 4.27
CA MET A 44 14.82 -2.87 4.31
C MET A 44 13.84 -3.28 3.21
N THR A 45 14.14 -4.37 2.52
CA THR A 45 13.19 -5.12 1.71
C THR A 45 12.74 -6.37 2.42
N PHE A 46 11.56 -6.87 2.08
CA PHE A 46 11.03 -8.13 2.58
C PHE A 46 9.95 -8.63 1.63
N VAL A 47 9.53 -9.88 1.79
CA VAL A 47 8.43 -10.49 1.05
C VAL A 47 7.18 -10.49 1.91
N TYR A 48 6.08 -10.00 1.35
CA TYR A 48 4.76 -10.05 1.98
C TYR A 48 3.69 -10.32 0.92
N ARG A 49 2.85 -11.34 1.19
CA ARG A 49 1.79 -11.82 0.28
C ARG A 49 2.25 -12.17 -1.14
N GLY A 50 3.53 -12.50 -1.30
CA GLY A 50 4.10 -12.93 -2.59
C GLY A 50 4.73 -11.82 -3.41
N ASP A 51 4.71 -10.58 -2.92
CA ASP A 51 5.41 -9.46 -3.55
C ASP A 51 6.63 -9.05 -2.71
N VAL A 52 7.57 -8.35 -3.35
CA VAL A 52 8.67 -7.64 -2.68
C VAL A 52 8.16 -6.28 -2.21
N TRP A 53 8.42 -5.97 -0.96
CA TRP A 53 8.08 -4.70 -0.32
C TRP A 53 9.33 -4.02 0.19
N THR A 54 9.23 -2.72 0.46
CA THR A 54 10.29 -1.94 1.10
C THR A 54 9.74 -1.00 2.17
N VAL A 55 10.57 -0.73 3.17
CA VAL A 55 10.31 0.19 4.29
C VAL A 55 11.62 0.82 4.76
N LYS A 56 11.56 1.94 5.46
CA LYS A 56 12.72 2.44 6.22
C LYS A 56 13.08 1.43 7.31
N SER A 57 14.38 1.29 7.61
CA SER A 57 14.84 0.41 8.69
C SER A 57 14.31 0.82 10.07
N SER A 58 14.03 2.11 10.26
CA SER A 58 13.34 2.66 11.44
C SER A 58 11.84 2.31 11.51
N GLY A 59 11.30 1.55 10.54
CA GLY A 59 9.88 1.23 10.42
C GLY A 59 9.05 2.30 9.70
N GLY A 60 7.73 2.18 9.84
CA GLY A 60 6.75 3.06 9.19
C GLY A 60 5.94 2.33 8.12
N ARG A 61 5.38 3.10 7.18
CA ARG A 61 4.54 2.56 6.11
C ARG A 61 5.40 1.86 5.04
N ALA A 62 5.27 0.55 4.92
CA ALA A 62 5.86 -0.19 3.83
C ALA A 62 5.13 0.08 2.50
N ARG A 63 5.85 -0.05 1.38
CA ARG A 63 5.31 0.05 0.03
C ARG A 63 5.72 -1.16 -0.82
N PRO A 64 4.86 -1.64 -1.73
CA PRO A 64 5.25 -2.69 -2.65
C PRO A 64 6.27 -2.15 -3.66
N LEU A 65 7.21 -3.01 -4.06
CA LEU A 65 8.13 -2.80 -5.18
C LEU A 65 7.72 -3.62 -6.40
N THR A 66 7.08 -4.76 -6.17
CA THR A 66 6.48 -5.57 -7.22
C THR A 66 4.97 -5.68 -7.01
N PHE A 67 4.26 -5.96 -8.09
CA PHE A 67 2.83 -6.21 -8.08
C PHE A 67 2.50 -7.13 -9.24
N HIS A 68 2.47 -8.43 -8.96
CA HIS A 68 2.22 -9.46 -9.98
C HIS A 68 1.52 -10.68 -9.38
N LEU A 69 0.83 -11.47 -10.22
CA LEU A 69 0.16 -12.70 -9.75
C LEU A 69 1.14 -13.82 -9.38
N ALA A 70 2.35 -13.75 -9.93
CA ALA A 70 3.41 -14.71 -9.67
C ALA A 70 4.13 -14.37 -8.36
N TYR A 71 4.70 -15.40 -7.73
CA TYR A 71 5.41 -15.26 -6.48
C TYR A 71 6.82 -14.68 -6.70
N ASP A 72 7.13 -13.59 -5.99
CA ASP A 72 8.43 -12.94 -5.91
C ASP A 72 9.10 -13.21 -4.56
N ALA A 73 10.41 -13.44 -4.52
CA ALA A 73 11.14 -13.83 -3.33
C ALA A 73 12.62 -13.45 -3.31
N TYR A 74 13.25 -13.63 -2.14
CA TYR A 74 14.68 -13.48 -1.90
C TYR A 74 15.26 -12.14 -2.41
N PRO A 75 14.67 -10.99 -2.01
CA PRO A 75 15.20 -9.71 -2.44
C PRO A 75 16.58 -9.47 -1.82
N VAL A 76 17.50 -8.93 -2.61
CA VAL A 76 18.83 -8.50 -2.16
C VAL A 76 19.15 -7.14 -2.76
N PHE A 77 19.77 -6.25 -1.98
CA PHE A 77 20.28 -5.00 -2.51
C PHE A 77 21.59 -5.22 -3.24
N SER A 78 21.75 -4.51 -4.36
CA SER A 78 23.06 -4.31 -4.99
C SER A 78 24.04 -3.60 -4.04
N PRO A 79 25.36 -3.81 -4.19
CA PRO A 79 26.36 -3.19 -3.31
C PRO A 79 26.32 -1.65 -3.28
N ASP A 80 25.91 -1.01 -4.37
CA ASP A 80 25.74 0.45 -4.44
C ASP A 80 24.35 0.94 -4.00
N GLY A 81 23.46 0.01 -3.63
CA GLY A 81 22.12 0.28 -3.14
C GLY A 81 21.12 0.78 -4.20
N LYS A 82 21.50 0.85 -5.49
CA LYS A 82 20.63 1.41 -6.54
C LYS A 82 19.60 0.41 -7.06
N TRP A 83 19.94 -0.87 -7.01
CA TRP A 83 19.11 -1.96 -7.51
C TRP A 83 18.77 -2.95 -6.41
N ILE A 84 17.66 -3.64 -6.62
CA ILE A 84 17.24 -4.80 -5.84
C ILE A 84 17.07 -5.94 -6.83
N ALA A 85 17.83 -7.00 -6.66
CA ALA A 85 17.61 -8.25 -7.38
C ALA A 85 16.63 -9.14 -6.59
N PHE A 86 15.78 -9.88 -7.29
CA PHE A 86 14.84 -10.81 -6.65
C PHE A 86 14.52 -11.99 -7.57
N GLY A 87 14.15 -13.13 -6.98
CA GLY A 87 13.64 -14.27 -7.72
C GLY A 87 12.15 -14.09 -8.03
N SER A 88 11.71 -14.41 -9.25
CA SER A 88 10.29 -14.40 -9.62
C SER A 88 9.90 -15.62 -10.44
N LYS A 89 8.67 -16.11 -10.25
CA LYS A 89 8.07 -17.19 -11.06
C LYS A 89 7.30 -16.70 -12.29
N ARG A 90 7.39 -15.42 -12.66
CA ARG A 90 6.49 -14.83 -13.66
C ARG A 90 6.61 -15.41 -15.07
N ASN A 91 7.72 -16.08 -15.39
CA ASN A 91 7.90 -16.77 -16.67
C ASN A 91 7.69 -18.29 -16.57
N GLY A 92 7.08 -18.80 -15.50
CA GLY A 92 6.81 -20.23 -15.31
C GLY A 92 7.93 -21.02 -14.61
N ASN A 93 9.08 -20.39 -14.34
CA ASN A 93 10.16 -20.92 -13.50
C ASN A 93 10.76 -19.78 -12.66
N TRP A 94 11.62 -20.11 -11.69
CA TRP A 94 12.41 -19.12 -10.96
C TRP A 94 13.47 -18.49 -11.85
N ASP A 95 13.28 -17.20 -12.15
CA ASP A 95 14.28 -16.36 -12.81
C ASP A 95 14.68 -15.19 -11.88
N ILE A 96 15.83 -14.59 -12.16
CA ILE A 96 16.32 -13.39 -11.46
C ILE A 96 15.90 -12.14 -12.23
N PHE A 97 15.32 -11.19 -11.51
CA PHE A 97 14.92 -9.86 -11.98
C PHE A 97 15.66 -8.78 -11.21
#